data_AF-A0A3D5JF38-F1
#
_entry.id   AF-A0A3D5JF38-F1
#
_cell.length_a   1.000
_cell.length_b   1.000
_cell.length_c   1.000
_cell.angle_alpha   90.00
_cell.angle_beta   90.00
_cell.angle_gamma   90.00
#
_symmetry.space_group_name_H-M   'P 1'
#
loop_
_entity.id
_entity.type
_entity.pdbx_description
1 polymer ?
#
loop_
_entity_poly.entity_id
_entity_poly.type
_entity_poly.pdbx_seq_one_letter_code
_entity_poly.pdbx_strand_id
1 'polypeptide(L)'
;MNTVHKFIVAVLTSLCLLVLTPAIATASLQDLVQTNAKLITKSSSKTVGPVLDALQQYGGAEAERFLTDWQAKKLYFIKESGRFVLAEKAAKSADGKKQMLIRDAVTGAEIGLVSAKSIKQIKPNSGVRSKIAATLVPFQLGNPDPDIRETTLTTLLRDIQSSHLAPLKAAITNETVPALKVQMEKAYVFGMLAHGTDDAEVEQAIRGLAGDLSLDVRAALTPMLTSTVRVATTLPDDANLAREITPGRTIK
;
A
#
# COMPACT_ATOMS: atom_id res chain seq x y z
N MET A 1 37.78 -50.66 39.30
CA MET A 1 37.79 -49.26 38.79
C MET A 1 36.45 -48.97 38.12
N ASN A 2 35.40 -48.81 38.93
CA ASN A 2 33.98 -48.77 38.50
C ASN A 2 33.36 -47.37 38.62
N THR A 3 34.18 -46.33 38.57
CA THR A 3 33.76 -44.92 38.80
C THR A 3 33.88 -44.04 37.56
N VAL A 4 34.63 -44.45 36.53
CA VAL A 4 34.83 -43.64 35.30
C VAL A 4 33.72 -43.86 34.26
N HIS A 5 33.08 -45.03 34.23
CA HIS A 5 32.01 -45.35 33.27
C HIS A 5 30.64 -44.74 33.62
N LYS A 6 30.47 -44.20 34.84
CA LYS A 6 29.22 -43.55 35.26
C LYS A 6 29.12 -42.07 34.88
N PHE A 7 30.24 -41.45 34.49
CA PHE A 7 30.26 -40.03 34.07
C PHE A 7 30.01 -39.83 32.57
N ILE A 8 30.19 -40.86 31.74
CA ILE A 8 29.94 -40.76 30.29
C ILE A 8 28.45 -40.96 29.95
N VAL A 9 27.69 -41.67 30.79
CA VAL A 9 26.24 -41.86 30.59
C VAL A 9 25.43 -40.64 31.08
N ALA A 10 26.01 -39.75 31.89
CA ALA A 10 25.34 -38.56 32.41
C ALA A 10 25.45 -37.31 31.50
N VAL A 11 26.25 -37.35 30.44
CA VAL A 11 26.39 -36.23 29.48
C VAL A 11 25.56 -36.46 28.21
N LEU A 12 25.06 -37.68 27.97
CA LEU A 12 24.25 -38.01 26.79
C LEU A 12 22.73 -37.84 26.98
N THR A 13 22.27 -37.39 28.15
CA THR A 13 20.85 -37.14 28.46
C THR A 13 20.50 -35.65 28.59
N SER A 14 21.39 -34.76 28.13
CA SER A 14 21.19 -33.30 28.18
C SER A 14 21.24 -32.61 26.81
N LEU A 15 20.88 -33.33 25.73
CA LEU A 15 20.84 -32.76 24.37
C LEU A 15 19.52 -33.05 23.62
N CYS A 16 18.40 -33.18 24.33
CA CYS A 16 17.11 -33.42 23.70
C CYS A 16 15.93 -32.69 24.38
N LEU A 17 16.16 -31.45 24.83
CA LEU A 17 15.08 -30.46 24.87
C LEU A 17 15.29 -29.49 23.70
N LEU A 18 15.03 -29.99 22.49
CA LEU A 18 14.63 -29.10 21.40
C LEU A 18 13.30 -28.48 21.84
N VAL A 19 13.36 -27.18 22.11
CA VAL A 19 12.19 -26.34 22.33
C VAL A 19 11.33 -26.43 21.07
N LEU A 20 10.27 -27.25 21.09
CA LEU A 20 9.16 -27.11 20.15
C LEU A 20 8.48 -25.77 20.50
N THR A 21 9.02 -24.68 19.99
CA THR A 21 8.21 -23.47 19.86
C THR A 21 7.10 -23.82 18.85
N PRO A 22 5.82 -23.67 19.20
CA PRO A 22 4.79 -23.74 18.16
C PRO A 22 5.14 -22.64 17.18
N ALA A 23 5.52 -23.01 15.96
CA ALA A 23 5.57 -22.08 14.86
C ALA A 23 4.15 -21.51 14.76
N ILE A 24 3.96 -20.27 15.19
CA ILE A 24 2.77 -19.51 14.89
C ILE A 24 2.76 -19.47 13.36
N ALA A 25 1.92 -20.29 12.75
CA ALA A 25 1.80 -20.33 11.30
C ALA A 25 1.26 -18.97 10.88
N THR A 26 2.13 -18.11 10.37
CA THR A 26 1.71 -16.89 9.69
C THR A 26 0.72 -17.32 8.62
N ALA A 27 -0.49 -16.78 8.67
CA ALA A 27 -1.51 -17.10 7.68
C ALA A 27 -0.93 -16.88 6.28
N SER A 28 -1.03 -17.89 5.42
CA SER A 28 -0.47 -17.79 4.08
C SER A 28 -1.22 -16.72 3.28
N LEU A 29 -0.58 -16.11 2.28
CA LEU A 29 -1.29 -15.18 1.37
C LEU A 29 -2.50 -15.88 0.71
N GLN A 30 -2.38 -17.18 0.45
CA GLN A 30 -3.47 -18.01 -0.03
C GLN A 30 -4.68 -17.99 0.91
N ASP A 31 -4.47 -18.20 2.22
CA ASP A 31 -5.55 -18.16 3.21
C ASP A 31 -6.17 -16.76 3.32
N LEU A 32 -5.34 -15.72 3.27
CA LEU A 32 -5.79 -14.32 3.28
C LEU A 32 -6.73 -14.02 2.11
N VAL A 33 -6.32 -14.36 0.88
CA VAL A 33 -7.16 -14.08 -0.31
C VAL A 33 -8.41 -14.95 -0.32
N GLN A 34 -8.34 -16.21 0.12
CA GLN A 34 -9.52 -17.09 0.17
C GLN A 34 -10.53 -16.64 1.23
N THR A 35 -10.08 -16.23 2.41
CA THR A 35 -10.94 -15.67 3.47
C THR A 35 -11.69 -14.43 2.96
N ASN A 36 -11.03 -13.64 2.12
CA ASN A 36 -11.59 -12.41 1.54
C ASN A 36 -12.23 -12.61 0.14
N ALA A 37 -12.45 -13.85 -0.30
CA ALA A 37 -12.81 -14.13 -1.69
C ALA A 37 -14.07 -13.42 -2.18
N LYS A 38 -15.08 -13.23 -1.31
CA LYS A 38 -16.31 -12.50 -1.65
C LYS A 38 -16.04 -11.02 -1.96
N LEU A 39 -15.18 -10.38 -1.16
CA LEU A 39 -14.83 -8.97 -1.33
C LEU A 39 -13.91 -8.75 -2.54
N ILE A 40 -13.09 -9.74 -2.91
CA ILE A 40 -12.24 -9.68 -4.10
C ILE A 40 -13.07 -9.92 -5.37
N THR A 41 -13.91 -10.97 -5.39
CA THR A 41 -14.73 -11.32 -6.56
C THR A 41 -15.84 -10.31 -6.86
N LYS A 42 -16.46 -9.74 -5.82
CA LYS A 42 -17.50 -8.69 -5.91
C LYS A 42 -17.00 -7.37 -5.34
N SER A 43 -15.81 -6.95 -5.78
CA SER A 43 -15.15 -5.76 -5.27
C SER A 43 -15.95 -4.48 -5.49
N SER A 44 -16.06 -3.68 -4.43
CA SER A 44 -16.66 -2.34 -4.45
C SER A 44 -15.71 -1.36 -3.77
N SER A 45 -15.60 -0.13 -4.30
CA SER A 45 -14.76 0.90 -3.70
C SER A 45 -15.18 1.21 -2.26
N LYS A 46 -16.45 0.97 -1.89
CA LYS A 46 -16.97 1.18 -0.54
C LYS A 46 -16.52 0.13 0.47
N THR A 47 -16.25 -1.10 0.03
CA THR A 47 -16.05 -2.26 0.93
C THR A 47 -14.71 -2.97 0.75
N VAL A 48 -13.91 -2.58 -0.25
CA VAL A 48 -12.63 -3.26 -0.55
C VAL A 48 -11.51 -2.90 0.44
N GLY A 49 -11.65 -1.80 1.18
CA GLY A 49 -10.62 -1.24 2.08
C GLY A 49 -9.96 -2.29 2.98
N PRO A 50 -10.72 -3.02 3.82
CA PRO A 50 -10.15 -4.01 4.74
C PRO A 50 -9.29 -5.10 4.06
N VAL A 51 -9.62 -5.48 2.82
CA VAL A 51 -8.83 -6.46 2.06
C VAL A 51 -7.50 -5.87 1.62
N LEU A 52 -7.52 -4.61 1.19
CA LEU A 52 -6.32 -3.90 0.77
C LEU A 52 -5.38 -3.64 1.95
N ASP A 53 -5.94 -3.27 3.10
CA ASP A 53 -5.19 -3.08 4.34
C ASP A 53 -4.53 -4.39 4.78
N ALA A 54 -5.26 -5.50 4.72
CA ALA A 54 -4.71 -6.83 5.03
C ALA A 54 -3.59 -7.24 4.06
N LEU A 55 -3.75 -7.00 2.76
CA LEU A 55 -2.72 -7.28 1.75
C LEU A 55 -1.48 -6.41 1.93
N GLN A 56 -1.67 -5.14 2.30
CA GLN A 56 -0.56 -4.22 2.59
C GLN A 56 0.18 -4.64 3.86
N GLN A 57 -0.54 -5.03 4.91
CA GLN A 57 0.05 -5.53 6.16
C GLN A 57 0.78 -6.87 5.96
N TYR A 58 0.27 -7.75 5.09
CA TYR A 58 0.98 -8.97 4.70
C TYR A 58 2.31 -8.64 4.03
N GLY A 59 2.32 -7.67 3.12
CA GLY A 59 3.54 -7.16 2.51
C GLY A 59 4.24 -8.14 1.58
N GLY A 60 5.46 -7.78 1.17
CA GLY A 60 6.30 -8.62 0.31
C GLY A 60 5.86 -8.70 -1.17
N ALA A 61 6.73 -9.31 -1.97
CA ALA A 61 6.59 -9.38 -3.44
C ALA A 61 5.35 -10.16 -3.90
N GLU A 62 4.85 -11.10 -3.08
CA GLU A 62 3.65 -11.86 -3.42
C GLU A 62 2.37 -11.02 -3.34
N ALA A 63 2.22 -10.20 -2.29
CA ALA A 63 1.08 -9.29 -2.17
C ALA A 63 1.14 -8.17 -3.22
N GLU A 64 2.33 -7.62 -3.48
CA GLU A 64 2.55 -6.62 -4.54
C GLU A 64 2.12 -7.18 -5.91
N ARG A 65 2.58 -8.39 -6.25
CA ARG A 65 2.21 -9.06 -7.51
C ARG A 65 0.70 -9.29 -7.59
N PHE A 66 0.09 -9.82 -6.53
CA PHE A 66 -1.35 -10.07 -6.49
C PHE A 66 -2.16 -8.78 -6.70
N LEU A 67 -1.80 -7.69 -6.00
CA LEU A 67 -2.44 -6.38 -6.15
C LEU A 67 -2.27 -5.84 -7.58
N THR A 68 -1.06 -5.95 -8.15
CA THR A 68 -0.74 -5.52 -9.51
C THR A 68 -1.57 -6.27 -10.55
N ASP A 69 -1.62 -7.60 -10.46
CA ASP A 69 -2.40 -8.44 -11.37
C ASP A 69 -3.90 -8.21 -11.23
N TRP A 70 -4.38 -7.97 -10.01
CA TRP A 70 -5.77 -7.61 -9.77
C TRP A 70 -6.11 -6.26 -10.41
N GLN A 71 -5.28 -5.24 -10.18
CA GLN A 71 -5.44 -3.90 -10.78
C GLN A 71 -5.45 -3.96 -12.31
N ALA A 72 -4.57 -4.78 -12.90
CA ALA A 72 -4.43 -5.01 -14.32
C ALA A 72 -5.54 -5.90 -14.94
N LYS A 73 -6.52 -6.34 -14.15
CA LYS A 73 -7.62 -7.23 -14.58
C LYS A 73 -7.14 -8.60 -15.07
N LYS A 74 -5.98 -9.07 -14.61
CA LYS A 74 -5.44 -10.39 -14.94
C LYS A 74 -5.97 -11.49 -14.03
N LEU A 75 -6.64 -11.12 -12.94
CA LEU A 75 -7.20 -12.05 -11.97
C LEU A 75 -8.51 -12.69 -12.44
N TYR A 76 -8.62 -14.00 -12.26
CA TYR A 76 -9.80 -14.83 -12.52
C TYR A 76 -10.09 -15.69 -11.29
N PHE A 77 -11.27 -16.28 -11.23
CA PHE A 77 -11.54 -17.41 -10.34
C PHE A 77 -12.11 -18.60 -11.10
N ILE A 78 -11.76 -19.80 -10.65
CA ILE A 78 -12.36 -21.06 -11.12
C ILE A 78 -13.78 -21.15 -10.54
N LYS A 79 -14.80 -21.32 -11.37
CA LYS A 79 -16.21 -21.28 -10.93
C LYS A 79 -16.57 -22.37 -9.93
N GLU A 80 -15.97 -23.54 -10.08
CA GLU A 80 -16.25 -24.71 -9.26
C GLU A 80 -15.60 -24.62 -7.87
N SER A 81 -14.31 -24.28 -7.82
CA SER A 81 -13.54 -24.23 -6.56
C SER A 81 -13.46 -22.85 -5.91
N GLY A 82 -13.77 -21.78 -6.64
CA GLY A 82 -13.58 -20.41 -6.19
C GLY A 82 -12.12 -19.94 -6.16
N ARG A 83 -11.15 -20.82 -6.47
CA ARG A 83 -9.71 -20.51 -6.41
C ARG A 83 -9.35 -19.38 -7.38
N PHE A 84 -8.55 -18.43 -6.89
CA PHE A 84 -8.01 -17.34 -7.71
C PHE A 84 -6.87 -17.83 -8.59
N VAL A 85 -6.91 -17.43 -9.86
CA VAL A 85 -5.90 -17.80 -10.87
C VAL A 85 -5.61 -16.61 -11.78
N LEU A 86 -4.43 -16.59 -12.37
CA LEU A 86 -4.14 -15.78 -13.55
C LEU A 86 -4.51 -16.60 -14.78
N ALA A 87 -5.00 -15.95 -15.83
CA ALA A 87 -5.40 -16.64 -17.05
C ALA A 87 -4.92 -15.90 -18.31
N GLU A 88 -4.27 -16.65 -19.20
CA GLU A 88 -3.81 -16.18 -20.50
C GLU A 88 -4.42 -17.02 -21.62
N LYS A 89 -4.59 -16.41 -22.80
CA LYS A 89 -5.18 -17.12 -23.95
C LYS A 89 -4.22 -18.21 -24.41
N ALA A 90 -4.73 -19.43 -24.56
CA ALA A 90 -4.00 -20.55 -25.15
C ALA A 90 -4.53 -20.87 -26.56
N ALA A 91 -3.85 -21.81 -27.23
CA ALA A 91 -4.36 -22.41 -28.47
C ALA A 91 -5.75 -23.01 -28.25
N LYS A 92 -6.56 -23.09 -29.31
CA LYS A 92 -7.84 -23.78 -29.23
C LYS A 92 -7.62 -25.28 -29.04
N SER A 93 -8.53 -25.95 -28.35
CA SER A 93 -8.53 -27.42 -28.27
C SER A 93 -8.68 -28.05 -29.67
N ALA A 94 -8.42 -29.35 -29.79
CA ALA A 94 -8.73 -30.12 -31.01
C ALA A 94 -10.21 -29.91 -31.46
N ASP A 95 -11.15 -29.84 -30.51
CA ASP A 95 -12.57 -29.53 -30.78
C ASP A 95 -12.88 -28.04 -31.09
N GLY A 96 -11.88 -27.19 -31.29
CA GLY A 96 -12.07 -25.76 -31.57
C GLY A 96 -12.53 -24.90 -30.38
N LYS A 97 -12.56 -25.43 -29.15
CA LYS A 97 -13.00 -24.70 -27.95
C LYS A 97 -11.89 -23.76 -27.45
N LYS A 98 -12.29 -22.59 -26.94
CA LYS A 98 -11.36 -21.61 -26.33
C LYS A 98 -10.78 -22.17 -25.04
N GLN A 99 -9.46 -22.28 -24.97
CA GLN A 99 -8.74 -22.66 -23.76
C GLN A 99 -7.96 -21.47 -23.20
N MET A 100 -7.72 -21.53 -21.90
CA MET A 100 -6.91 -20.57 -21.17
C MET A 100 -5.84 -21.37 -20.41
N LEU A 101 -4.60 -20.91 -20.49
CA LEU A 101 -3.56 -21.37 -19.58
C LEU A 101 -3.75 -20.65 -18.25
N ILE A 102 -3.86 -21.41 -17.17
CA ILE A 102 -4.04 -20.85 -15.83
C ILE A 102 -2.83 -21.12 -14.94
N ARG A 103 -2.51 -20.12 -14.12
CA ARG A 103 -1.50 -20.16 -13.07
C ARG A 103 -2.14 -19.78 -11.74
N ASP A 104 -1.62 -20.31 -10.64
CA ASP A 104 -2.07 -19.89 -9.32
C ASP A 104 -1.82 -18.38 -9.11
N ALA A 105 -2.81 -17.66 -8.59
CA ALA A 105 -2.70 -16.20 -8.45
C ALA A 105 -1.72 -15.74 -7.36
N VAL A 106 -1.43 -16.61 -6.39
CA VAL A 106 -0.52 -16.32 -5.28
C VAL A 106 0.88 -16.78 -5.64
N THR A 107 1.05 -18.06 -6.00
CA THR A 107 2.39 -18.64 -6.22
C THR A 107 2.91 -18.47 -7.65
N GLY A 108 2.04 -18.18 -8.62
CA GLY A 108 2.39 -18.15 -10.04
C GLY A 108 2.63 -19.53 -10.67
N ALA A 109 2.49 -20.61 -9.89
CA ALA A 109 2.69 -21.98 -10.36
C ALA A 109 1.69 -22.33 -11.47
N GLU A 110 2.17 -22.95 -12.53
CA GLU A 110 1.30 -23.41 -13.61
C GLU A 110 0.37 -24.52 -13.12
N ILE A 111 -0.93 -24.38 -13.42
CA ILE A 111 -1.94 -25.40 -13.12
C ILE A 111 -2.27 -26.18 -14.39
N GLY A 112 -2.34 -25.48 -15.54
CA GLY A 112 -2.54 -26.09 -16.85
C GLY A 112 -3.64 -25.43 -17.66
N LEU A 113 -4.14 -26.17 -18.67
CA LEU A 113 -5.16 -25.68 -19.60
C LEU A 113 -6.57 -25.95 -19.08
N VAL A 114 -7.41 -24.92 -19.09
CA VAL A 114 -8.83 -25.03 -18.76
C VAL A 114 -9.71 -24.43 -19.85
N SER A 115 -10.96 -24.87 -19.90
CA SER A 115 -11.97 -24.23 -20.74
C SER A 115 -12.18 -22.77 -20.30
N ALA A 116 -12.22 -21.83 -21.25
CA ALA A 116 -12.54 -20.44 -20.93
C ALA A 116 -13.91 -20.27 -20.24
N LYS A 117 -14.81 -21.26 -20.36
CA LYS A 117 -16.11 -21.26 -19.69
C LYS A 117 -16.03 -21.64 -18.20
N SER A 118 -15.00 -22.35 -17.73
CA SER A 118 -14.89 -22.80 -16.34
C SER A 118 -14.33 -21.71 -15.40
N ILE A 119 -13.79 -20.62 -15.94
CA ILE A 119 -13.25 -19.50 -15.18
C ILE A 119 -14.08 -18.23 -15.40
N LYS A 120 -13.96 -17.27 -14.48
CA LYS A 120 -14.56 -15.93 -14.62
C LYS A 120 -13.56 -14.86 -14.21
N GLN A 121 -13.39 -13.87 -15.08
CA GLN A 121 -12.50 -12.73 -14.84
C GLN A 121 -13.05 -11.83 -13.74
N ILE A 122 -12.16 -11.32 -12.89
CA ILE A 122 -12.45 -10.31 -11.88
C ILE A 122 -12.07 -8.95 -12.46
N LYS A 123 -13.04 -8.04 -12.50
CA LYS A 123 -12.90 -6.73 -13.15
C LYS A 123 -13.11 -5.63 -12.11
N PRO A 124 -12.07 -5.18 -11.39
CA PRO A 124 -12.21 -4.05 -10.48
C PRO A 124 -12.62 -2.79 -11.25
N ASN A 125 -13.61 -2.08 -10.72
CA ASN A 125 -14.05 -0.79 -11.25
C ASN A 125 -12.97 0.30 -11.03
N SER A 126 -13.15 1.49 -11.60
CA SER A 126 -12.17 2.58 -11.48
C SER A 126 -11.84 2.92 -10.02
N GLY A 127 -12.85 3.06 -9.16
CA GLY A 127 -12.65 3.36 -7.75
C GLY A 127 -11.86 2.29 -6.99
N VAL A 128 -12.12 1.01 -7.25
CA VAL A 128 -11.32 -0.09 -6.66
C VAL A 128 -9.89 -0.04 -7.17
N ARG A 129 -9.66 0.21 -8.47
CA ARG A 129 -8.30 0.32 -9.03
C ARG A 129 -7.52 1.49 -8.47
N SER A 130 -8.17 2.64 -8.22
CA SER A 130 -7.55 3.79 -7.54
C SER A 130 -7.14 3.44 -6.11
N LYS A 131 -7.98 2.71 -5.38
CA LYS A 131 -7.62 2.23 -4.03
C LYS A 131 -6.46 1.24 -4.07
N ILE A 132 -6.47 0.27 -5.00
CA ILE A 132 -5.32 -0.63 -5.20
C ILE A 132 -4.05 0.15 -5.54
N ALA A 133 -4.14 1.20 -6.37
CA ALA A 133 -2.99 2.06 -6.67
C ALA A 133 -2.40 2.68 -5.40
N ALA A 134 -3.23 3.26 -4.54
CA ALA A 134 -2.80 3.81 -3.27
C ALA A 134 -2.18 2.74 -2.35
N THR A 135 -2.75 1.53 -2.33
CA THR A 135 -2.20 0.39 -1.57
C THR A 135 -0.83 -0.07 -2.09
N LEU A 136 -0.57 0.07 -3.39
CA LEU A 136 0.71 -0.28 -4.03
C LEU A 136 1.84 0.73 -3.73
N VAL A 137 1.51 1.98 -3.37
CA VAL A 137 2.51 3.05 -3.17
C VAL A 137 3.67 2.64 -2.26
N PRO A 138 3.47 2.05 -1.06
CA PRO A 138 4.59 1.70 -0.19
C PRO A 138 5.51 0.63 -0.80
N PHE A 139 4.96 -0.33 -1.55
CA PHE A 139 5.74 -1.35 -2.24
C PHE A 139 6.63 -0.71 -3.32
N GLN A 140 6.05 0.21 -4.09
CA GLN A 140 6.74 0.87 -5.18
C GLN A 140 7.80 1.87 -4.71
N LEU A 141 7.54 2.59 -3.61
CA LEU A 141 8.54 3.46 -2.97
C LEU A 141 9.67 2.68 -2.28
N GLY A 142 9.41 1.44 -1.85
CA GLY A 142 10.42 0.54 -1.29
C GLY A 142 11.07 -0.39 -2.30
N ASN A 143 10.78 -0.24 -3.60
CA ASN A 143 11.25 -1.17 -4.62
C ASN A 143 12.79 -1.11 -4.76
N PRO A 144 13.50 -2.23 -4.93
CA PRO A 144 14.95 -2.22 -5.15
C PRO A 144 15.37 -1.42 -6.40
N ASP A 145 14.52 -1.36 -7.42
CA ASP A 145 14.77 -0.61 -8.65
C ASP A 145 14.50 0.90 -8.46
N PRO A 146 15.52 1.77 -8.59
CA PRO A 146 15.35 3.22 -8.44
C PRO A 146 14.39 3.83 -9.47
N ASP A 147 14.28 3.27 -10.68
CA ASP A 147 13.43 3.82 -11.74
C ASP A 147 11.94 3.67 -11.37
N ILE A 148 11.59 2.56 -10.69
CA ILE A 148 10.25 2.33 -10.16
C ILE A 148 9.95 3.34 -9.04
N ARG A 149 10.91 3.58 -8.14
CA ARG A 149 10.75 4.56 -7.05
C ARG A 149 10.57 5.98 -7.59
N GLU A 150 11.38 6.39 -8.55
CA GLU A 150 11.29 7.71 -9.20
C GLU A 150 9.98 7.90 -9.97
N THR A 151 9.55 6.89 -10.72
CA THR A 151 8.25 6.92 -11.44
C THR A 151 7.09 7.06 -10.46
N THR A 152 7.17 6.35 -9.33
CA THR A 152 6.16 6.42 -8.26
C THR A 152 6.14 7.81 -7.66
N LEU A 153 7.30 8.35 -7.28
CA LEU A 153 7.42 9.69 -6.71
C LEU A 153 6.88 10.77 -7.65
N THR A 154 7.20 10.69 -8.94
CA THR A 154 6.68 11.60 -9.99
C THR A 154 5.16 11.57 -10.05
N THR A 155 4.56 10.39 -9.87
CA THR A 155 3.11 10.23 -9.84
C THR A 155 2.51 10.85 -8.58
N LEU A 156 3.14 10.61 -7.41
CA LEU A 156 2.68 11.18 -6.14
C LEU A 156 2.74 12.71 -6.14
N LEU A 157 3.78 13.32 -6.70
CA LEU A 157 3.94 14.78 -6.75
C LEU A 157 2.80 15.50 -7.51
N ARG A 158 2.10 14.81 -8.40
CA ARG A 158 0.94 15.38 -9.11
C ARG A 158 -0.31 15.45 -8.24
N ASP A 159 -0.44 14.53 -7.29
CA ASP A 159 -1.59 14.39 -6.42
C ASP A 159 -1.19 13.69 -5.11
N ILE A 160 -0.57 14.46 -4.21
CA ILE A 160 -0.20 13.94 -2.89
C ILE A 160 -1.46 13.84 -2.06
N GLN A 161 -1.66 12.69 -1.41
CA GLN A 161 -2.78 12.39 -0.52
C GLN A 161 -2.24 12.15 0.89
N SER A 162 -3.05 12.37 1.91
CA SER A 162 -2.67 12.13 3.31
C SER A 162 -2.12 10.72 3.55
N SER A 163 -2.67 9.71 2.87
CA SER A 163 -2.22 8.32 2.95
C SER A 163 -0.81 8.07 2.42
N HIS A 164 -0.22 9.01 1.68
CA HIS A 164 1.13 8.89 1.12
C HIS A 164 2.23 9.33 2.10
N LEU A 165 1.90 10.08 3.16
CA LEU A 165 2.88 10.67 4.08
C LEU A 165 3.69 9.63 4.85
N ALA A 166 3.02 8.68 5.51
CA ALA A 166 3.69 7.61 6.24
C ALA A 166 4.58 6.74 5.32
N PRO A 167 4.11 6.28 4.13
CA PRO A 167 4.95 5.60 3.16
C PRO A 167 6.18 6.40 2.70
N LEU A 168 6.02 7.69 2.40
CA LEU A 168 7.13 8.58 2.01
C LEU A 168 8.16 8.71 3.15
N LYS A 169 7.72 8.93 4.39
CA LYS A 169 8.62 9.02 5.56
C LYS A 169 9.45 7.75 5.75
N ALA A 170 8.82 6.58 5.59
CA ALA A 170 9.51 5.29 5.63
C ALA A 170 10.48 5.11 4.47
N ALA A 171 10.11 5.52 3.25
CA ALA A 171 10.96 5.42 2.07
C ALA A 171 12.20 6.31 2.16
N ILE A 172 12.07 7.56 2.63
CA ILE A 172 13.19 8.50 2.84
C ILE A 172 14.27 7.90 3.76
N THR A 173 13.85 7.15 4.77
CA THR A 173 14.76 6.52 5.75
C THR A 173 15.63 5.44 5.11
N ASN A 174 15.08 4.72 4.12
CA ASN A 174 15.74 3.59 3.46
C ASN A 174 16.32 3.94 2.07
N GLU A 175 16.11 5.16 1.58
CA GLU A 175 16.57 5.57 0.25
C GLU A 175 18.09 5.69 0.19
N THR A 176 18.67 5.04 -0.83
CA THR A 176 20.12 4.94 -1.02
C THR A 176 20.63 5.88 -2.12
N VAL A 177 19.77 6.34 -3.03
CA VAL A 177 20.12 7.28 -4.10
C VAL A 177 19.95 8.71 -3.59
N PRO A 178 21.05 9.49 -3.42
CA PRO A 178 20.97 10.81 -2.76
C PRO A 178 20.04 11.80 -3.46
N ALA A 179 20.07 11.85 -4.80
CA ALA A 179 19.23 12.75 -5.57
C ALA A 179 17.72 12.40 -5.41
N LEU A 180 17.39 11.11 -5.39
CA LEU A 180 16.02 10.66 -5.20
C LEU A 180 15.55 10.93 -3.76
N LYS A 181 16.42 10.75 -2.76
CA LYS A 181 16.12 11.08 -1.36
C LYS A 181 15.70 12.54 -1.19
N VAL A 182 16.45 13.47 -1.77
CA VAL A 182 16.11 14.91 -1.75
C VAL A 182 14.74 15.16 -2.37
N GLN A 183 14.42 14.49 -3.48
CA GLN A 183 13.09 14.61 -4.10
C GLN A 183 11.98 14.04 -3.22
N MET A 184 12.21 12.89 -2.56
CA MET A 184 11.25 12.30 -1.62
C MET A 184 11.02 13.21 -0.40
N GLU A 185 12.07 13.79 0.16
CA GLU A 185 11.98 14.76 1.26
C GLU A 185 11.17 15.99 0.85
N LYS A 186 11.41 16.52 -0.35
CA LYS A 186 10.61 17.62 -0.91
C LYS A 186 9.14 17.25 -1.09
N ALA A 187 8.87 16.06 -1.63
CA ALA A 187 7.50 15.56 -1.77
C ALA A 187 6.83 15.39 -0.39
N TYR A 188 7.55 14.90 0.61
CA TYR A 188 7.04 14.78 1.98
C TYR A 188 6.70 16.15 2.56
N VAL A 189 7.57 17.15 2.41
CA VAL A 189 7.28 18.54 2.84
C VAL A 189 6.01 19.06 2.17
N PHE A 190 5.87 18.93 0.85
CA PHE A 190 4.65 19.37 0.15
C PHE A 190 3.39 18.64 0.61
N GLY A 191 3.51 17.33 0.88
CA GLY A 191 2.44 16.56 1.48
C GLY A 191 2.05 17.05 2.88
N MET A 192 3.03 17.38 3.72
CA MET A 192 2.81 17.90 5.06
C MET A 192 2.08 19.25 5.03
N LEU A 193 2.45 20.15 4.11
CA LEU A 193 1.74 21.42 3.94
C LEU A 193 0.28 21.25 3.53
N ALA A 194 -0.02 20.24 2.71
CA ALA A 194 -1.37 20.00 2.20
C ALA A 194 -2.26 19.19 3.15
N HIS A 195 -1.68 18.24 3.90
CA HIS A 195 -2.43 17.21 4.63
C HIS A 195 -1.97 16.97 6.07
N GLY A 196 -0.96 17.69 6.55
CA GLY A 196 -0.43 17.54 7.90
C GLY A 196 -1.49 17.88 8.96
N THR A 197 -1.53 17.06 10.01
CA THR A 197 -2.45 17.24 11.15
C THR A 197 -1.74 17.56 12.46
N ASP A 198 -0.41 17.46 12.48
CA ASP A 198 0.43 17.86 13.62
C ASP A 198 1.05 19.22 13.30
N ASP A 199 0.61 20.24 14.04
CA ASP A 199 1.04 21.62 13.85
C ASP A 199 2.56 21.79 13.96
N ALA A 200 3.23 21.02 14.83
CA ALA A 200 4.67 21.10 15.01
C ALA A 200 5.42 20.52 13.80
N GLU A 201 4.96 19.39 13.25
CA GLU A 201 5.54 18.82 12.03
C GLU A 201 5.29 19.73 10.81
N VAL A 202 4.10 20.34 10.72
CA VAL A 202 3.76 21.30 9.66
C VAL A 202 4.62 22.57 9.77
N GLU A 203 4.79 23.13 10.96
CA GLU A 203 5.66 24.29 11.19
C GLU A 203 7.11 23.98 10.78
N GLN A 204 7.62 22.82 11.17
CA GLN A 204 8.96 22.39 10.77
C GLN A 204 9.09 22.27 9.24
N ALA A 205 8.07 21.71 8.56
CA ALA A 205 8.04 21.62 7.11
C ALA A 205 8.08 23.01 6.44
N ILE A 206 7.33 23.98 6.96
CA ILE A 206 7.35 25.38 6.47
C ILE A 206 8.74 26.00 6.68
N ARG A 207 9.33 25.84 7.87
CA ARG A 207 10.67 26.38 8.16
C ARG A 207 11.74 25.76 7.27
N GLY A 208 11.58 24.50 6.89
CA GLY A 208 12.47 23.80 5.95
C GLY A 208 12.49 24.40 4.54
N LEU A 209 11.49 25.21 4.17
CA LEU A 209 11.41 25.90 2.88
C LEU A 209 11.99 27.32 2.92
N ALA A 210 12.52 27.76 4.06
CA ALA A 210 13.06 29.11 4.20
C ALA A 210 14.18 29.38 3.16
N GLY A 211 13.99 30.43 2.37
CA GLY A 211 14.95 30.84 1.33
C GLY A 211 14.74 30.22 -0.05
N ASP A 212 13.86 29.23 -0.19
CA ASP A 212 13.48 28.68 -1.50
C ASP A 212 12.41 29.57 -2.17
N LEU A 213 12.77 30.20 -3.28
CA LEU A 213 11.91 31.14 -4.02
C LEU A 213 11.24 30.51 -5.25
N SER A 214 11.35 29.19 -5.41
CA SER A 214 10.82 28.43 -6.54
C SER A 214 9.29 28.51 -6.65
N LEU A 215 8.78 28.31 -7.86
CA LEU A 215 7.34 28.44 -8.15
C LEU A 215 6.51 27.36 -7.46
N ASP A 216 7.06 26.16 -7.31
CA ASP A 216 6.46 25.04 -6.63
C ASP A 216 6.38 25.24 -5.12
N VAL A 217 7.39 25.83 -4.48
CA VAL A 217 7.29 26.22 -3.05
C VAL A 217 6.20 27.27 -2.84
N ARG A 218 6.12 28.28 -3.71
CA ARG A 218 5.03 29.27 -3.66
C ARG A 218 3.67 28.61 -3.87
N ALA A 219 3.55 27.70 -4.83
CA ALA A 219 2.33 26.97 -5.09
C ALA A 219 1.90 26.12 -3.89
N ALA A 220 2.84 25.49 -3.19
CA ALA A 220 2.56 24.68 -2.00
C ALA A 220 2.12 25.53 -0.79
N LEU A 221 2.70 26.72 -0.60
CA LEU A 221 2.37 27.61 0.53
C LEU A 221 1.11 28.46 0.30
N THR A 222 0.78 28.80 -0.96
CA THR A 222 -0.34 29.70 -1.28
C THR A 222 -1.67 29.22 -0.68
N PRO A 223 -2.07 27.93 -0.76
CA PRO A 223 -3.30 27.44 -0.14
C PRO A 223 -3.39 27.72 1.37
N MET A 224 -2.26 27.66 2.09
CA MET A 224 -2.22 27.88 3.55
C MET A 224 -2.47 29.35 3.93
N LEU A 225 -2.24 30.28 3.00
CA LEU A 225 -2.51 31.71 3.19
C LEU A 225 -3.96 32.08 2.86
N THR A 226 -4.74 31.16 2.30
CA THR A 226 -6.13 31.44 1.95
C THR A 226 -7.02 31.42 3.18
N SER A 227 -7.68 32.54 3.46
CA SER A 227 -8.67 32.65 4.53
C SER A 227 -10.09 32.47 3.97
N THR A 228 -10.94 31.71 4.67
CA THR A 228 -12.38 31.63 4.37
C THR A 228 -13.19 32.40 5.39
N VAL A 229 -14.23 33.11 4.95
CA VAL A 229 -15.18 33.75 5.87
C VAL A 229 -16.21 32.71 6.34
N ARG A 230 -16.35 32.58 7.66
CA ARG A 230 -17.41 31.78 8.31
C ARG A 230 -18.25 32.69 9.20
N VAL A 231 -19.54 32.36 9.31
CA VAL A 231 -20.48 33.08 10.19
C VAL A 231 -20.81 32.17 11.36
N ALA A 232 -20.62 32.67 12.58
CA ALA A 232 -20.96 31.97 13.82
C ALA A 232 -21.49 32.98 14.85
N THR A 233 -22.31 32.50 15.79
CA THR A 233 -22.83 33.32 16.91
C THR A 233 -21.77 33.63 17.96
N THR A 234 -20.78 32.75 18.08
CA THR A 234 -19.62 32.87 18.96
C THR A 234 -18.37 32.53 18.15
N LEU A 235 -17.25 33.19 18.47
CA LEU A 235 -15.98 32.85 17.84
C LEU A 235 -15.54 31.44 18.26
N PRO A 236 -14.95 30.66 17.36
CA PRO A 236 -14.35 29.37 17.70
C PRO A 236 -13.06 29.56 18.49
N ASP A 237 -12.90 28.77 19.54
CA ASP A 237 -11.70 28.79 20.41
C ASP A 237 -10.53 27.96 19.82
N ASP A 238 -10.83 27.09 18.85
CA ASP A 238 -9.93 26.10 18.24
C ASP A 238 -9.55 26.43 16.79
N ALA A 239 -9.66 27.70 16.37
CA ALA A 239 -9.36 28.12 15.01
C ALA A 239 -8.28 29.20 14.93
N ASN A 240 -7.46 29.15 13.88
CA ASN A 240 -6.57 30.25 13.51
C ASN A 240 -7.37 31.39 12.87
N LEU A 241 -7.72 32.41 13.66
CA LEU A 241 -8.53 33.54 13.24
C LEU A 241 -7.68 34.61 12.57
N ALA A 242 -7.79 34.73 11.24
CA ALA A 242 -7.11 35.78 10.48
C ALA A 242 -7.69 37.19 10.75
N ARG A 243 -9.01 37.29 10.94
CA ARG A 243 -9.72 38.55 11.20
C ARG A 243 -11.11 38.29 11.80
N GLU A 244 -11.49 39.08 12.80
CA GLU A 244 -12.88 39.17 13.25
C GLU A 244 -13.66 40.20 12.42
N ILE A 245 -14.84 39.81 11.92
CA ILE A 245 -15.73 40.67 11.12
C ILE A 245 -17.08 40.78 11.84
N THR A 246 -17.39 41.96 12.35
CA THR A 246 -18.69 42.27 12.95
C THR A 246 -19.56 43.00 11.91
N PRO A 247 -20.72 42.44 11.51
CA PRO A 247 -21.62 43.09 10.57
C PRO A 247 -21.99 44.51 11.01
N GLY A 248 -21.88 45.47 10.10
CA GLY A 248 -22.20 46.88 10.35
C GLY A 248 -21.17 47.67 11.16
N ARG A 249 -20.10 47.04 11.67
CA ARG A 249 -18.99 47.73 12.36
C ARG A 249 -17.65 47.65 11.62
N THR A 250 -17.35 46.52 10.98
CA THR A 250 -16.07 46.33 10.30
C THR A 250 -16.09 46.99 8.92
N ILE A 251 -15.22 47.99 8.70
CA ILE A 251 -15.02 48.68 7.41
C ILE A 251 -13.75 48.12 6.74
N LYS A 252 -13.73 48.12 5.40
CA LYS A 252 -12.67 47.51 4.58
C LYS A 252 -11.39 48.33 4.60
#